data_AF-A0A831ZZ98-F1
#
_entry.id   AF-A0A831ZZ98-F1
#
_cell.length_a   1.000
_cell.length_b   1.000
_cell.length_c   1.000
_cell.angle_alpha   90.00
_cell.angle_beta   90.00
_cell.angle_gamma   90.00
#
_symmetry.space_group_name_H-M   'P 1'
#
loop_
_entity.id
_entity.type
_entity.pdbx_description
1 polymer ?
#
loop_
_entity_poly.entity_id
_entity_poly.type
_entity_poly.pdbx_seq_one_letter_code
_entity_poly.pdbx_strand_id
1 'polypeptide(L)' 'MATKTRKCNFSIDEDLCRALEELIPSGQRSRVVNEALRRELARIRRQQAVEKLKAAPRPSTSLTNDEIVTSLTHDHASH' A
#
# COMPACT_ATOMS: atom_id res chain seq x y z
N MET A 1 19.98 6.05 -0.82
CA MET A 1 19.27 7.01 0.05
C MET A 1 19.34 6.48 1.48
N ALA A 2 20.09 7.13 2.37
CA ALA A 2 20.25 6.68 3.75
C ALA A 2 18.93 6.88 4.51
N THR A 3 18.22 5.80 4.78
CA THR A 3 16.96 5.84 5.55
C THR A 3 17.28 6.08 7.02
N LYS A 4 16.78 7.19 7.57
CA LYS A 4 16.90 7.55 8.99
C LYS A 4 16.09 6.55 9.83
N THR A 5 16.77 5.69 10.58
CA THR A 5 16.13 4.68 11.44
C THR A 5 15.62 5.35 12.72
N ARG A 6 14.33 5.20 13.03
CA ARG A 6 13.72 5.67 14.29
C ARG A 6 13.30 4.46 15.12
N LYS A 7 13.64 4.43 16.40
CA LYS A 7 13.19 3.37 17.31
C LYS A 7 11.70 3.56 17.60
N CYS A 8 10.93 2.50 17.40
CA CYS A 8 9.51 2.44 17.76
C CYS A 8 9.38 1.45 18.92
N ASN A 9 8.67 1.83 19.98
CA ASN A 9 8.48 0.95 21.13
C ASN A 9 7.24 0.09 20.88
N PHE A 10 7.43 -1.18 20.59
CA PHE A 10 6.35 -2.16 20.50
C PHE A 10 6.82 -3.46 21.15
N SER A 11 5.87 -4.16 21.75
CA SER A 11 6.08 -5.50 22.31
C SER A 11 5.89 -6.52 21.19
N ILE A 12 6.74 -7.55 21.17
CA ILE A 12 6.65 -8.68 20.25
C ILE A 12 6.38 -9.92 21.10
N ASP A 13 5.49 -10.80 20.62
CA ASP A 13 5.19 -12.06 21.31
C ASP A 13 6.44 -12.90 21.51
N GLU A 14 6.52 -13.61 22.64
CA GLU A 14 7.71 -14.38 23.02
C GLU A 14 8.06 -15.44 21.97
N ASP A 15 7.06 -16.13 21.41
CA ASP A 15 7.22 -17.14 20.37
C ASP A 15 7.83 -16.53 19.09
N LEU A 16 7.37 -15.34 18.71
CA LEU A 16 7.87 -14.64 17.53
C LEU A 16 9.28 -14.12 17.76
N CYS A 17 9.60 -13.66 18.98
CA CYS A 17 10.96 -13.34 19.38
C CYS A 17 11.87 -14.56 19.22
N ARG A 18 11.51 -15.71 19.82
CA ARG A 18 12.32 -16.95 19.70
C ARG A 18 12.55 -17.35 18.25
N ALA A 19 11.49 -17.34 17.42
CA ALA A 19 11.62 -17.64 16.00
C ALA A 19 12.56 -16.66 15.27
N LEU A 20 12.50 -15.36 15.58
CA LEU A 20 13.41 -14.36 15.02
C LEU A 20 14.86 -14.58 15.49
N GLU A 21 15.08 -15.06 16.72
CA GLU A 21 16.40 -15.33 17.25
C GLU A 21 17.03 -16.59 16.63
N GLU A 22 16.24 -17.63 16.39
CA GLU A 22 16.66 -18.88 15.77
C GLU A 22 16.91 -18.74 14.27
N LEU A 23 16.02 -18.06 13.55
CA LEU A 23 16.07 -17.97 12.08
C LEU A 23 16.99 -16.85 11.57
N ILE A 24 17.29 -15.83 12.38
CA ILE A 24 17.97 -14.62 11.90
C ILE A 24 19.23 -14.31 12.71
N PRO A 25 20.40 -14.16 12.04
CA PRO A 25 21.64 -13.78 12.69
C PRO A 25 21.54 -12.46 13.47
N SER A 26 22.22 -12.41 14.62
CA SER A 26 22.35 -11.23 15.47
C SER A 26 23.01 -10.09 14.68
N GLY A 27 22.23 -9.09 14.29
CA GLY A 27 22.65 -7.95 13.46
C GLY A 27 21.81 -7.74 12.19
N GLN A 28 21.15 -8.79 11.70
CA GLN A 28 20.22 -8.68 10.56
C GLN A 28 18.75 -8.58 11.00
N ARG A 29 18.45 -8.89 12.27
CA ARG A 29 17.09 -8.86 12.83
C ARG A 29 16.34 -7.57 12.53
N SER A 30 16.95 -6.41 12.80
CA SER A 30 16.30 -5.11 12.52
C SER A 30 16.04 -4.89 11.02
N ARG A 31 16.93 -5.36 10.15
CA ARG A 31 16.75 -5.25 8.70
C ARG A 31 15.60 -6.13 8.22
N VAL A 32 15.57 -7.38 8.63
CA VAL A 32 14.54 -8.36 8.24
C VAL A 32 13.17 -7.95 8.77
N VAL A 33 13.09 -7.55 10.05
CA VAL A 33 11.84 -7.06 10.65
C VAL A 33 11.34 -5.81 9.92
N ASN A 34 12.22 -4.84 9.64
CA ASN A 34 11.83 -3.65 8.87
C ASN A 34 11.34 -4.01 7.46
N GLU A 35 11.96 -4.99 6.80
CA GLU A 35 11.53 -5.43 5.48
C GLU A 35 10.17 -6.13 5.51
N ALA A 36 9.95 -7.03 6.48
CA ALA A 36 8.67 -7.69 6.70
C ALA A 36 7.56 -6.67 6.99
N LEU A 37 7.81 -5.71 7.88
CA LEU A 37 6.87 -4.63 8.18
C LEU A 37 6.57 -3.76 6.96
N ARG A 38 7.56 -3.44 6.12
CA ARG A 38 7.32 -2.69 4.86
C ARG A 38 6.37 -3.44 3.92
N ARG A 39 6.58 -4.75 3.76
CA ARG A 39 5.73 -5.59 2.91
C ARG A 39 4.29 -5.63 3.44
N GLU A 40 4.12 -5.82 4.75
CA GLU A 40 2.79 -5.89 5.35
C GLU A 40 2.07 -4.52 5.30
N LEU A 41 2.77 -3.42 5.59
CA LEU A 41 2.20 -2.07 5.44
C LEU A 41 1.78 -1.77 3.99
N ALA A 42 2.56 -2.22 3.01
CA ALA A 42 2.18 -2.08 1.60
C ALA A 42 0.91 -2.90 1.27
N ARG A 43 0.78 -4.10 1.82
CA ARG A 43 -0.42 -4.93 1.69
C ARG A 43 -1.63 -4.25 2.30
N ILE A 44 -1.53 -3.75 3.53
CA ILE A 44 -2.62 -3.03 4.21
C ILE A 44 -3.05 -1.80 3.41
N ARG A 45 -2.10 -1.01 2.90
CA ARG A 45 -2.40 0.16 2.04
C ARG A 45 -3.15 -0.24 0.79
N ARG A 46 -2.74 -1.32 0.12
CA ARG A 46 -3.45 -1.84 -1.06
C ARG A 46 -4.86 -2.28 -0.70
N GLN A 47 -5.02 -3.01 0.40
CA GLN A 47 -6.33 -3.45 0.88
C GLN A 47 -7.25 -2.24 1.11
N GLN A 48 -6.76 -1.21 1.81
CA GLN A 48 -7.52 0.03 2.05
C GLN A 48 -7.88 0.75 0.74
N ALA A 49 -6.97 0.79 -0.24
CA ALA A 49 -7.26 1.40 -1.53
C ALA A 49 -8.34 0.63 -2.30
N VAL A 50 -8.28 -0.71 -2.28
CA VAL A 50 -9.30 -1.58 -2.90
C VAL A 50 -10.65 -1.40 -2.22
N GLU A 51 -10.68 -1.38 -0.89
CA GLU A 51 -11.93 -1.16 -0.15
C GLU A 51 -12.51 0.24 -0.42
N LYS A 52 -11.67 1.28 -0.57
CA LYS A 52 -12.15 2.61 -1.04
C LYS A 52 -12.74 2.57 -2.44
N LEU A 53 -12.13 1.83 -3.37
CA LEU A 53 -12.67 1.67 -4.73
C LEU A 53 -13.99 0.90 -4.74
N LYS A 54 -14.14 -0.12 -3.89
CA LYS A 54 -15.39 -0.87 -3.75
C LYS A 54 -16.50 -0.06 -3.07
N ALA A 55 -16.14 0.73 -2.07
CA ALA A 55 -17.06 1.59 -1.33
C ALA A 55 -17.43 2.86 -2.12
N ALA A 56 -16.67 3.20 -3.16
CA ALA A 56 -17.03 4.29 -4.06
C ALA A 56 -18.37 3.94 -4.75
N PRO A 57 -19.39 4.80 -4.65
CA PRO A 57 -20.63 4.61 -5.40
C PRO A 57 -20.30 4.47 -6.87
N ARG A 58 -20.87 3.45 -7.53
CA ARG A 58 -20.82 3.36 -9.00
C ARG A 58 -21.37 4.69 -9.54
N PRO A 59 -20.63 5.41 -10.41
CA PRO A 59 -21.16 6.62 -11.00
C PRO A 59 -22.52 6.28 -11.65
N SER A 60 -23.55 7.05 -11.31
CA SER A 60 -24.94 6.82 -11.74
C SER A 60 -25.12 6.87 -13.24
N THR A 61 -24.13 7.40 -13.95
CA THR A 61 -24.08 7.53 -15.39
C THR A 61 -22.88 6.74 -15.88
N SER A 62 -23.14 5.55 -16.43
CA SER A 62 -22.13 4.86 -17.23
C SER A 62 -21.99 5.64 -18.53
N LEU A 63 -21.06 6.58 -18.59
CA LEU A 63 -20.72 7.26 -19.84
C LEU A 63 -20.30 6.18 -20.84
N THR A 64 -20.97 6.16 -21.98
CA THR A 64 -20.59 5.28 -23.08
C THR A 64 -19.29 5.78 -23.69
N ASN A 65 -18.52 4.88 -24.33
CA ASN A 65 -17.26 5.26 -24.98
C ASN A 65 -17.47 6.40 -25.99
N ASP A 66 -18.61 6.43 -26.69
CA ASP A 66 -18.95 7.48 -27.64
C ASP A 66 -19.15 8.83 -26.96
N GLU A 67 -19.78 8.89 -25.78
CA GLU A 67 -19.94 10.14 -25.01
C GLU A 67 -18.58 10.69 -24.55
N ILE A 68 -17.66 9.80 -24.16
CA ILE A 68 -16.28 10.17 -23.76
C ILE A 68 -15.50 10.73 -24.94
N VAL A 69 -15.55 10.07 -26.10
CA VAL A 69 -14.86 10.55 -27.32
C VAL A 69 -15.45 11.89 -27.76
N THR A 70 -16.78 12.02 -27.75
CA THR A 70 -17.45 13.26 -28.16
C THR A 70 -17.07 14.43 -27.27
N SER A 71 -17.04 14.23 -25.94
CA SER A 71 -16.65 15.28 -24.99
C SER A 71 -15.16 15.64 -25.11
N LEU A 72 -14.26 14.68 -25.34
CA LEU A 72 -12.84 14.97 -25.61
C LEU A 72 -12.62 15.72 -26.93
N THR A 73 -13.36 15.37 -27.98
CA THR A 73 -13.27 16.10 -29.25
C THR A 73 -13.81 17.51 -29.16
N HIS A 74 -14.85 17.74 -28.35
CA HIS A 74 -15.39 19.07 -28.12
C HIS A 74 -14.40 19.95 -27.34
N ASP A 75 -13.72 19.39 -26.34
CA ASP A 75 -12.70 20.09 -25.55
C ASP A 75 -11.48 20.47 -26.41
N HIS A 76 -11.02 19.56 -27.29
CA HIS A 76 -9.96 19.87 -28.26
C HIS A 76 -10.35 20.89 -29.33
N ALA A 77 -11.63 21.00 -29.69
CA ALA A 77 -12.10 21.99 -30.65
C ALA A 77 -12.29 23.39 -30.03
N SER A 78 -12.27 23.48 -28.69
CA SER A 78 -12.48 24.70 -27.92
C SER A 78 -11.18 25.41 -27.54
N HIS A 79 -10.03 24.85 -27.92
CA HIS A 79 -8.66 25.31 -27.63
C HIS A 79 -7.88 25.60 -28.92
#